data_AF-A0A3D5TIC4-F1
#
_entry.id   AF-A0A3D5TIC4-F1
#
_cell.length_a   1.000
_cell.length_b   1.000
_cell.length_c   1.000
_cell.angle_alpha   90.00
_cell.angle_beta   90.00
_cell.angle_gamma   90.00
#
_symmetry.space_group_name_H-M   'P 1'
#
loop_
_entity.id
_entity.type
_entity.pdbx_description
1 polymer ?
#
loop_
_entity_poly.entity_id
_entity_poly.type
_entity_poly.pdbx_seq_one_letter_code
_entity_poly.pdbx_strand_id
1 'polypeptide(L)'
;MSETGKHLKEQFDRGKQLGEDKSISAGDAVRQIMGEARAEFQAASNYTKMRNERKQNVAKRLQETRKKCGLTQQEAAKRTGINVVTLSGYEIGKNEPNVEALVRFADLYGVSMDYLTCRTEE
;
A
#
# COMPACT_ATOMS: atom_id res chain seq x y z
N MET A 1 -0.39 -7.90 -23.06
CA MET A 1 -1.41 -7.14 -22.28
C MET A 1 -1.18 -7.42 -20.79
N SER A 2 -1.22 -6.39 -19.93
CA SER A 2 -1.10 -6.55 -18.47
C SER A 2 -2.29 -7.35 -17.90
N GLU A 3 -2.15 -7.99 -16.74
CA GLU A 3 -3.24 -8.72 -16.08
C GLU A 3 -4.49 -7.85 -15.88
N THR A 4 -4.30 -6.58 -15.51
CA THR A 4 -5.39 -5.61 -15.38
C THR A 4 -6.12 -5.36 -16.71
N GLY A 5 -5.40 -5.36 -17.83
CA GLY A 5 -5.97 -5.21 -19.17
C GLY A 5 -6.71 -6.47 -19.66
N LYS A 6 -6.34 -7.66 -19.17
CA LYS A 6 -7.09 -8.90 -19.43
C LYS A 6 -8.41 -8.92 -18.64
N HIS A 7 -8.37 -8.53 -17.36
CA HIS A 7 -9.54 -8.45 -16.47
C HIS A 7 -10.60 -7.47 -16.98
N LEU A 8 -10.19 -6.29 -17.43
CA LEU A 8 -11.11 -5.29 -18.02
C LEU A 8 -11.79 -5.80 -19.29
N LYS A 9 -11.05 -6.54 -20.13
CA LYS A 9 -11.58 -7.09 -21.38
C LYS A 9 -12.59 -8.21 -21.09
N GLU A 10 -12.30 -9.08 -20.13
CA GLU A 10 -13.23 -10.12 -19.69
C GLU A 10 -14.51 -9.55 -19.09
N GLN A 11 -14.43 -8.49 -18.27
CA GLN A 11 -15.63 -7.81 -17.75
C GLN A 11 -16.47 -7.17 -18.86
N PHE A 12 -15.81 -6.56 -19.84
CA PHE A 12 -16.49 -5.96 -20.98
C PHE A 12 -17.21 -7.01 -21.83
N ASP A 13 -16.53 -8.12 -22.14
CA ASP A 13 -17.08 -9.23 -22.90
C ASP A 13 -18.25 -9.91 -22.15
N ARG A 14 -18.13 -10.05 -20.83
CA ARG A 14 -19.19 -10.57 -19.95
C ARG A 14 -20.41 -9.63 -19.89
N GLY A 15 -20.18 -8.32 -19.78
CA GLY A 15 -21.25 -7.31 -19.83
C GLY A 15 -21.99 -7.31 -21.16
N LYS A 16 -21.28 -7.54 -22.28
CA LYS A 16 -21.88 -7.68 -23.62
C LYS A 16 -22.77 -8.93 -23.72
N GLN A 17 -22.30 -10.08 -23.23
CA GLN A 17 -23.09 -11.32 -23.21
C GLN A 17 -24.37 -11.19 -22.37
N LEU A 18 -24.29 -10.56 -21.20
CA LEU A 18 -25.45 -10.32 -20.34
C LEU A 18 -26.50 -9.39 -20.99
N GLY A 19 -26.06 -8.43 -21.82
CA GLY A 19 -26.97 -7.57 -22.58
C GLY A 19 -27.66 -8.27 -23.77
N GLU A 20 -27.08 -9.37 -24.27
CA GLU A 20 -27.63 -10.18 -25.36
C GLU A 20 -28.54 -11.32 -24.85
N ASP A 21 -28.48 -11.64 -23.55
CA ASP A 21 -29.30 -12.67 -22.92
C ASP A 21 -30.75 -12.20 -22.70
N LYS A 22 -31.65 -12.71 -23.55
CA LYS A 22 -33.08 -12.41 -23.53
C LYS A 22 -33.83 -13.00 -22.33
N SER A 23 -33.19 -13.85 -21.53
CA SER A 23 -33.80 -14.46 -20.33
C SER A 23 -33.72 -13.56 -19.09
N ILE A 24 -32.89 -12.51 -19.14
CA ILE A 24 -32.65 -11.58 -18.02
C ILE A 24 -33.28 -10.23 -18.37
N SER A 25 -34.00 -9.62 -17.41
CA SER A 25 -34.51 -8.25 -17.59
C SER A 25 -33.36 -7.27 -17.76
N ALA A 26 -33.50 -6.29 -18.66
CA ALA A 26 -32.54 -5.20 -18.82
C ALA A 26 -32.22 -4.49 -17.50
N GLY A 27 -33.19 -4.40 -16.57
CA GLY A 27 -32.97 -3.83 -15.24
C GLY A 27 -32.09 -4.68 -14.32
N ASP A 28 -32.17 -6.02 -14.44
CA ASP A 28 -31.39 -6.94 -13.61
C ASP A 28 -29.96 -7.10 -14.14
N ALA A 29 -29.78 -7.12 -15.46
CA ALA A 29 -28.45 -7.07 -16.09
C ALA A 29 -27.69 -5.78 -15.71
N VAL A 30 -28.37 -4.62 -15.73
CA VAL A 30 -27.77 -3.34 -15.30
C VAL A 30 -27.43 -3.35 -13.81
N ARG A 31 -28.30 -3.91 -12.95
CA ARG A 31 -28.03 -4.00 -11.51
C ARG A 31 -26.81 -4.88 -11.21
N GLN A 32 -26.63 -5.97 -11.95
CA GLN A 32 -25.50 -6.87 -11.78
C GLN A 32 -24.17 -6.23 -12.24
N ILE A 33 -24.14 -5.63 -13.43
CA ILE A 33 -22.95 -4.94 -13.96
C ILE A 33 -22.54 -3.77 -13.05
N MET A 34 -23.51 -2.96 -12.62
CA MET A 34 -23.26 -1.84 -11.69
C MET A 34 -22.84 -2.33 -10.29
N GLY A 35 -23.37 -3.48 -9.85
CA GLY A 35 -23.01 -4.10 -8.58
C GLY A 35 -21.57 -4.59 -8.54
N GLU A 36 -21.13 -5.31 -9.58
CA GLU A 36 -19.76 -5.79 -9.73
C GLU A 36 -18.77 -4.62 -9.85
N ALA A 37 -19.05 -3.63 -10.72
CA ALA A 37 -18.23 -2.43 -10.86
C ALA A 37 -18.13 -1.62 -9.55
N ARG A 38 -19.23 -1.53 -8.77
CA ARG A 38 -19.23 -0.87 -7.46
C ARG A 38 -18.38 -1.63 -6.44
N ALA A 39 -18.43 -2.95 -6.42
CA ALA A 39 -17.63 -3.77 -5.51
C ALA A 39 -16.13 -3.65 -5.83
N GLU A 40 -15.74 -3.66 -7.10
CA GLU A 40 -14.35 -3.47 -7.50
C GLU A 40 -13.84 -2.06 -7.21
N PHE A 41 -14.66 -1.04 -7.48
CA PHE A 41 -14.32 0.34 -7.13
C PHE A 41 -14.14 0.51 -5.61
N GLN A 42 -15.03 -0.09 -4.81
CA GLN A 42 -14.90 -0.12 -3.35
C GLN A 42 -13.64 -0.87 -2.91
N ALA A 43 -13.31 -2.01 -3.52
CA ALA A 43 -12.10 -2.76 -3.20
C ALA A 43 -10.82 -1.95 -3.51
N ALA A 44 -10.75 -1.29 -4.67
CA ALA A 44 -9.63 -0.43 -5.04
C ALA A 44 -9.49 0.80 -4.12
N SER A 45 -10.62 1.42 -3.76
CA SER A 45 -10.69 2.51 -2.79
C SER A 45 -10.19 2.06 -1.42
N ASN A 46 -10.66 0.90 -0.94
CA ASN A 46 -10.23 0.30 0.32
C ASN A 46 -8.73 -0.04 0.31
N TYR A 47 -8.20 -0.62 -0.77
CA TYR A 47 -6.76 -0.89 -0.91
C TYR A 47 -5.92 0.38 -0.76
N THR A 48 -6.32 1.45 -1.46
CA THR A 48 -5.61 2.74 -1.41
C THR A 48 -5.61 3.31 0.01
N LYS A 49 -6.76 3.24 0.70
CA LYS A 49 -6.89 3.65 2.10
C LYS A 49 -5.97 2.83 3.01
N MET A 50 -6.04 1.50 2.94
CA MET A 50 -5.24 0.60 3.77
C MET A 50 -3.74 0.77 3.52
N ARG A 51 -3.32 0.96 2.27
CA ARG A 51 -1.91 1.24 1.93
C ARG A 51 -1.45 2.54 2.59
N ASN A 52 -2.26 3.60 2.52
CA ASN A 52 -1.92 4.87 3.14
C ASN A 52 -1.82 4.75 4.67
N GLU A 53 -2.74 4.03 5.31
CA GLU A 53 -2.69 3.76 6.74
C GLU A 53 -1.42 2.98 7.13
N ARG A 54 -1.09 1.91 6.40
CA ARG A 54 0.15 1.15 6.61
C ARG A 54 1.39 2.02 6.47
N LYS A 55 1.45 2.86 5.42
CA LYS A 55 2.55 3.81 5.21
C LYS A 55 2.73 4.73 6.41
N GLN A 56 1.63 5.28 6.96
CA GLN A 56 1.71 6.15 8.14
C GLN A 56 2.17 5.39 9.39
N ASN A 57 1.73 4.15 9.57
CA ASN A 57 2.16 3.32 10.70
C ASN A 57 3.66 3.01 10.66
N VAL A 58 4.19 2.64 9.48
CA VAL A 58 5.62 2.38 9.29
C VAL A 58 6.45 3.64 9.51
N ALA A 59 5.99 4.79 8.99
CA ALA A 59 6.64 6.08 9.22
C ALA A 59 6.78 6.40 10.71
N LYS A 60 5.69 6.24 11.46
CA LYS A 60 5.66 6.43 12.92
C LYS A 60 6.58 5.44 13.64
N ARG A 61 6.54 4.15 13.30
CA ARG A 61 7.40 3.10 13.88
C ARG A 61 8.89 3.41 13.69
N LEU A 62 9.29 3.84 12.49
CA LEU A 62 10.68 4.25 12.21
C LEU A 62 11.10 5.42 13.10
N GLN A 63 10.28 6.48 13.17
CA GLN A 63 10.58 7.65 13.98
C GLN A 63 10.70 7.31 15.47
N GLU A 64 9.76 6.53 15.99
CA GLU A 64 9.75 6.11 17.40
C GLU A 64 10.95 5.25 17.73
N THR A 65 11.31 4.31 16.86
CA THR A 65 12.46 3.42 17.06
C THR A 65 13.76 4.22 17.06
N ARG A 66 13.94 5.15 16.12
CA ARG A 66 15.08 6.07 16.14
C ARG A 66 15.18 6.83 17.46
N LYS A 67 14.05 7.37 17.94
CA LYS A 67 13.98 8.13 19.21
C LYS A 67 14.31 7.23 20.41
N LYS A 68 13.84 5.97 20.43
CA LYS A 68 14.19 4.97 21.45
C LYS A 68 15.69 4.68 21.48
N CYS A 69 16.35 4.68 20.33
CA CYS A 69 17.81 4.58 20.23
C CYS A 69 18.55 5.87 20.63
N GLY A 70 17.85 6.95 20.98
CA GLY A 70 18.46 8.24 21.36
C GLY A 70 19.12 9.00 20.21
N LEU A 71 18.80 8.65 18.95
CA LEU A 71 19.46 9.23 17.78
C LEU A 71 18.70 10.43 17.23
N THR A 72 19.41 11.46 16.76
CA THR A 72 18.82 12.52 15.92
C THR A 72 18.64 12.02 14.49
N GLN A 73 17.85 12.73 13.68
CA GLN A 73 17.73 12.41 12.25
C GLN A 73 19.08 12.54 11.53
N GLN A 74 19.91 13.54 11.88
CA GLN A 74 21.25 13.68 11.29
C GLN A 74 22.15 12.49 11.64
N GLU A 75 22.11 12.02 12.88
CA GLU A 75 22.97 10.90 13.30
C GLU A 75 22.53 9.58 12.66
N ALA A 76 21.22 9.32 12.61
CA ALA A 76 20.69 8.16 11.92
C ALA A 76 21.00 8.20 10.41
N ALA A 77 20.87 9.37 9.78
CA ALA A 77 21.24 9.58 8.38
C ALA A 77 22.73 9.28 8.13
N LYS A 78 23.62 9.77 9.01
CA LYS A 78 25.06 9.52 8.91
C LYS A 78 25.39 8.03 9.02
N ARG A 79 24.75 7.31 9.95
CA ARG A 79 25.01 5.88 10.17
C ARG A 79 24.41 4.97 9.11
N THR A 80 23.23 5.30 8.59
CA THR A 80 22.59 4.54 7.50
C THR A 80 23.13 4.94 6.12
N GLY A 81 23.81 6.08 5.98
CA GLY A 81 24.16 6.67 4.69
C GLY A 81 22.95 7.17 3.89
N ILE A 82 21.76 7.25 4.49
CA ILE A 82 20.56 7.80 3.87
C ILE A 82 20.60 9.32 4.04
N ASN A 83 20.27 10.08 2.98
CA ASN A 83 20.17 11.52 3.09
C ASN A 83 19.14 11.92 4.18
N VAL A 84 19.48 12.91 5.01
CA VAL A 84 18.63 13.34 6.14
C VAL A 84 17.22 13.79 5.70
N VAL A 85 17.09 14.43 4.54
CA VAL A 85 15.79 14.85 3.99
C VAL A 85 14.96 13.63 3.58
N THR A 86 15.61 12.63 2.99
CA THR A 86 14.96 11.36 2.63
C THR A 86 14.49 10.61 3.86
N LEU A 87 15.35 10.47 4.88
CA LEU A 87 15.01 9.86 6.16
C LEU A 87 13.84 10.58 6.84
N SER A 88 13.88 11.92 6.90
CA SER A 88 12.78 12.73 7.43
C SER A 88 11.48 12.49 6.64
N GLY A 89 11.58 12.40 5.31
CA GLY A 89 10.46 12.05 4.43
C GLY A 89 9.85 10.67 4.72
N TYR A 90 10.67 9.68 5.11
CA TYR A 90 10.18 8.38 5.56
C TYR A 90 9.44 8.49 6.89
N GLU A 91 10.02 9.20 7.87
CA GLU A 91 9.46 9.32 9.22
C GLU A 91 8.14 10.10 9.30
N ILE A 92 7.82 10.91 8.29
CA ILE A 92 6.53 11.64 8.19
C ILE A 92 5.56 11.01 7.16
N GLY A 93 5.91 9.87 6.57
CA GLY A 93 5.05 9.17 5.60
C GLY A 93 4.92 9.89 4.26
N LYS A 94 5.82 10.84 3.96
CA LYS A 94 5.89 11.52 2.65
C LYS A 94 6.33 10.52 1.57
N ASN A 95 7.36 9.73 1.88
CA ASN A 95 7.89 8.69 1.01
C ASN A 95 7.84 7.33 1.72
N GLU A 96 7.78 6.25 0.95
CA GLU A 96 7.93 4.89 1.47
C GLU A 96 9.41 4.49 1.45
N PRO A 97 9.96 3.94 2.55
CA PRO A 97 11.30 3.37 2.53
C PRO A 97 11.31 2.15 1.60
N ASN A 98 12.34 2.05 0.77
CA ASN A 98 12.57 0.85 -0.02
C ASN A 98 13.19 -0.26 0.85
N VAL A 99 13.35 -1.45 0.27
CA VAL A 99 13.91 -2.62 0.98
C VAL A 99 15.30 -2.31 1.56
N GLU A 100 16.19 -1.70 0.78
CA GLU A 100 17.54 -1.34 1.23
C GLU A 100 17.52 -0.38 2.44
N ALA A 101 16.64 0.63 2.43
CA ALA A 101 16.49 1.54 3.56
C ALA A 101 15.98 0.80 4.81
N LEU A 102 15.00 -0.10 4.65
CA LEU A 102 14.48 -0.90 5.75
C LEU A 102 15.55 -1.80 6.38
N VAL A 103 16.40 -2.44 5.57
CA VAL A 103 17.53 -3.25 6.06
C VAL A 103 18.49 -2.37 6.87
N ARG A 104 18.88 -1.21 6.35
CA ARG A 104 19.78 -0.29 7.07
C ARG A 104 19.19 0.23 8.38
N PHE A 105 17.88 0.49 8.42
CA PHE A 105 17.21 0.88 9.65
C PHE A 105 17.14 -0.28 10.65
N ALA A 106 16.84 -1.49 10.18
CA ALA A 106 16.82 -2.70 10.99
C ALA A 106 18.19 -2.94 11.65
N ASP A 107 19.27 -2.88 10.86
CA ASP A 107 20.64 -3.04 11.34
C ASP A 107 21.04 -1.93 12.32
N LEU A 108 20.72 -0.66 12.00
CA LEU A 108 21.05 0.48 12.87
C LEU A 108 20.32 0.40 14.22
N TYR A 109 19.04 0.03 14.21
CA TYR A 109 18.21 0.03 15.40
C TYR A 109 18.25 -1.31 16.17
N GLY A 110 18.83 -2.35 15.57
CA GLY A 110 18.92 -3.69 16.17
C GLY A 110 17.57 -4.39 16.27
N VAL A 111 16.71 -4.22 15.26
CA VAL A 111 15.34 -4.76 15.22
C VAL A 111 15.08 -5.49 13.90
N SER A 112 14.01 -6.29 13.84
CA SER A 112 13.61 -6.96 12.60
C SER A 112 12.93 -6.01 11.60
N MET A 113 12.97 -6.34 10.30
CA MET A 113 12.16 -5.64 9.30
C MET A 113 10.66 -5.81 9.56
N ASP A 114 10.24 -6.94 10.12
CA ASP A 114 8.84 -7.19 10.46
C ASP A 114 8.35 -6.24 11.56
N TYR A 115 9.19 -5.95 12.56
CA TYR A 115 8.92 -4.94 13.57
C TYR A 115 8.80 -3.55 12.94
N LEU A 116 9.75 -3.16 12.06
CA LEU A 116 9.71 -1.86 11.38
C LEU A 116 8.49 -1.69 10.48
N THR A 117 8.02 -2.78 9.88
CA THR A 117 6.85 -2.80 9.01
C THR A 117 5.53 -3.04 9.75
N CYS A 118 5.54 -3.00 11.09
CA CYS A 118 4.39 -3.21 11.96
C CYS A 118 3.69 -4.57 11.75
N ARG A 119 4.45 -5.60 11.40
CA ARG A 119 3.98 -6.99 11.33
C ARG A 119 4.12 -7.71 12.67
N THR A 120 5.05 -7.26 13.52
CA THR A 120 5.32 -7.77 14.87
C THR A 120 5.53 -6.62 15.87
N GLU A 121 5.40 -6.93 17.16
CA GLU A 121 5.84 -6.04 18.25
C GLU A 121 7.20 -6.44 18.85
N GLU A 122 7.79 -7.51 18.30
CA GLU A 122 9.07 -8.11 18.66
C GLU A 122 10.14 -7.83 17.60
#